data_AF-A0A959CT61-F1
#
_entry.id   AF-A0A959CT61-F1
#
_cell.length_a   1.000
_cell.length_b   1.000
_cell.length_c   1.000
_cell.angle_alpha   90.00
_cell.angle_beta   90.00
_cell.angle_gamma   90.00
#
_symmetry.space_group_name_H-M   'P 1'
#
loop_
_entity.id
_entity.type
_entity.pdbx_description
1 polymer ?
#
loop_
_entity_poly.entity_id
_entity_poly.type
_entity_poly.pdbx_seq_one_letter_code
_entity_poly.pdbx_strand_id
1 'polypeptide(L)'
;SPLRLYILKHEGVHQRQWHSADLLLAELFCIVFWFHPAAWWLNRALRIQLEHIADEAVLSSGVNRKGYQYSLLRLAAGNTPFRLANQFNQSLIKTRIVMMNAKKSPAHHQLKYLT
;
A
#
# COMPACT_ATOMS: atom_id res chain seq x y z
N SER A 1 20.16 0.09 11.44
CA SER A 1 19.71 -1.31 11.45
C SER A 1 19.11 -1.65 10.08
N PRO A 2 19.22 -2.90 9.59
CA PRO A 2 18.72 -3.31 8.27
C PRO A 2 17.22 -3.06 8.07
N LEU A 3 16.44 -2.99 9.16
CA LEU A 3 15.00 -2.72 9.13
C LEU A 3 14.67 -1.30 8.66
N ARG A 4 15.43 -0.28 9.07
CA ARG A 4 15.21 1.11 8.61
C ARG A 4 15.54 1.29 7.12
N LEU A 5 16.51 0.53 6.62
CA LEU A 5 16.89 0.59 5.21
C LEU A 5 15.75 0.17 4.29
N TYR A 6 14.97 -0.84 4.68
CA TYR A 6 13.82 -1.28 3.88
C TYR A 6 12.73 -0.22 3.82
N ILE A 7 12.48 0.47 4.94
CA ILE A 7 11.53 1.60 4.99
C ILE A 7 12.02 2.74 4.10
N LEU A 8 13.30 3.13 4.18
CA LEU A 8 13.86 4.20 3.34
C LEU A 8 13.77 3.88 1.84
N LYS A 9 13.98 2.62 1.46
CA LYS A 9 13.78 2.19 0.06
C LYS A 9 12.32 2.33 -0.37
N HIS A 10 11.38 1.99 0.51
CA HIS A 10 9.95 2.14 0.25
C HIS A 10 9.55 3.62 0.10
N GLU A 11 9.96 4.48 1.02
CA GLU A 11 9.74 5.94 0.94
C GLU A 11 10.32 6.55 -0.34
N GLY A 12 11.50 6.07 -0.77
CA GLY A 12 12.09 6.47 -2.05
C GLY A 12 11.23 6.10 -3.28
N VAL A 13 10.43 5.03 -3.20
CA VAL A 13 9.46 4.69 -4.26
C VAL A 13 8.29 5.67 -4.26
N HIS A 14 7.74 6.03 -3.10
CA HIS A 14 6.67 7.02 -2.99
C HIS A 14 7.08 8.36 -3.61
N GLN A 15 8.30 8.80 -3.33
CA GLN A 15 8.84 10.02 -3.92
C GLN A 15 8.98 9.90 -5.44
N ARG A 16 9.58 8.81 -5.93
CA ARG A 16 9.84 8.62 -7.37
C ARG A 16 8.55 8.52 -8.20
N GLN A 17 7.51 7.90 -7.64
CA GLN A 17 6.24 7.65 -8.34
C GLN A 17 5.16 8.69 -8.01
N TRP A 18 5.50 9.76 -7.29
CA TRP A 18 4.58 10.88 -7.02
C TRP A 18 3.28 10.47 -6.32
N HIS A 19 3.32 9.42 -5.49
CA HIS A 19 2.13 8.90 -4.78
C HIS A 19 1.44 9.96 -3.90
N SER A 20 2.16 10.98 -3.46
CA SER A 20 1.58 12.12 -2.73
C SER A 20 0.63 12.94 -3.61
N ALA A 21 0.95 13.14 -4.89
CA ALA A 21 0.09 13.86 -5.83
C ALA A 21 -1.19 13.07 -6.13
N ASP A 22 -1.07 11.75 -6.35
CA ASP A 22 -2.22 10.85 -6.53
C ASP A 22 -3.17 10.93 -5.32
N LEU A 23 -2.60 10.96 -4.12
CA LEU A 23 -3.40 11.08 -2.92
C LEU A 23 -4.11 12.43 -2.79
N LEU A 24 -3.41 13.54 -3.09
CA LEU A 24 -4.01 14.87 -3.09
C LEU A 24 -5.19 14.97 -4.07
N LEU A 25 -5.05 14.38 -5.27
CA LEU A 25 -6.13 14.32 -6.25
C LEU A 25 -7.31 13.47 -5.76
N ALA A 26 -7.04 12.33 -5.12
CA ALA A 26 -8.09 11.48 -4.54
C ALA A 26 -8.85 12.18 -3.40
N GLU A 27 -8.16 12.95 -2.55
CA GLU A 27 -8.78 13.76 -1.51
C GLU A 27 -9.62 14.90 -2.11
N LEU A 28 -9.11 15.60 -3.13
CA LEU A 28 -9.88 16.62 -3.83
C LEU A 28 -11.15 16.03 -4.46
N PHE A 29 -11.04 14.85 -5.06
CA PHE A 29 -12.18 14.10 -5.56
C PHE A 29 -13.18 13.76 -4.44
N CYS A 30 -12.72 13.31 -3.28
CA CYS A 30 -13.58 13.10 -2.11
C CYS A 30 -14.25 14.39 -1.63
N ILE A 31 -13.58 15.55 -1.70
CA ILE A 31 -14.18 16.85 -1.33
C ILE A 31 -15.31 17.21 -2.30
N VAL A 32 -15.08 17.06 -3.61
CA VAL A 32 -16.10 17.32 -4.63
C VAL A 32 -17.30 16.37 -4.49
N PHE A 33 -17.02 15.09 -4.21
CA PHE A 33 -18.03 14.02 -4.09
C PHE A 33 -18.26 13.60 -2.63
N TRP A 34 -18.24 14.55 -1.69
CA TRP A 34 -18.22 14.27 -0.25
C TRP A 34 -19.43 13.46 0.24
N PHE A 35 -20.58 13.62 -0.42
CA PHE A 35 -21.81 12.89 -0.13
C PHE A 35 -21.86 11.48 -0.75
N HIS A 36 -20.94 11.15 -1.67
CA HIS A 36 -20.98 9.89 -2.41
C HIS A 36 -20.07 8.83 -1.76
N PRO A 37 -20.63 7.74 -1.19
CA PRO A 37 -19.84 6.73 -0.47
C PRO A 37 -18.78 6.06 -1.36
N ALA A 38 -19.03 5.91 -2.66
CA ALA A 38 -18.03 5.33 -3.57
C ALA A 38 -16.77 6.20 -3.73
N ALA A 39 -16.83 7.51 -3.50
CA ALA A 39 -15.63 8.35 -3.54
C ALA A 39 -14.67 7.98 -2.42
N TRP A 40 -15.20 7.75 -1.22
CA TRP A 40 -14.44 7.28 -0.05
C TRP A 40 -13.87 5.87 -0.26
N TRP A 41 -14.63 4.96 -0.88
CA TRP A 41 -14.14 3.63 -1.23
C TRP A 41 -13.04 3.68 -2.29
N LEU A 42 -13.18 4.53 -3.31
CA LEU A 42 -12.16 4.73 -4.33
C LEU A 42 -10.87 5.25 -3.71
N ASN A 43 -10.94 6.27 -2.86
CA ASN A 43 -9.77 6.79 -2.15
C ASN A 43 -9.10 5.70 -1.30
N ARG A 44 -9.88 4.89 -0.56
CA ARG A 44 -9.36 3.75 0.20
C ARG A 44 -8.66 2.72 -0.71
N ALA A 45 -9.25 2.40 -1.86
CA ALA A 45 -8.69 1.45 -2.82
C ALA A 45 -7.39 1.99 -3.46
N LEU A 46 -7.37 3.27 -3.85
CA LEU A 46 -6.19 3.94 -4.39
C LEU A 46 -5.02 3.88 -3.40
N ARG A 47 -5.26 4.19 -2.13
CA ARG A 47 -4.23 4.08 -1.08
C ARG A 47 -3.64 2.67 -0.99
N ILE A 48 -4.49 1.63 -0.99
CA ILE A 48 -4.02 0.24 -0.93
C ILE A 48 -3.23 -0.13 -2.20
N GLN A 49 -3.67 0.35 -3.36
CA GLN A 49 -2.99 0.11 -4.63
C GLN A 49 -1.60 0.76 -4.67
N LEU A 50 -1.46 2.01 -4.21
CA LEU A 50 -0.16 2.72 -4.15
C LEU A 50 0.82 2.00 -3.22
N GLU A 51 0.37 1.55 -2.05
CA GLU A 51 1.17 0.73 -1.13
C GLU A 51 1.61 -0.59 -1.78
N HIS A 52 0.72 -1.23 -2.55
CA HIS A 52 1.04 -2.47 -3.26
C HIS A 52 2.09 -2.26 -4.36
N ILE A 53 1.97 -1.20 -5.16
CA ILE A 53 2.96 -0.85 -6.18
C ILE A 53 4.32 -0.55 -5.53
N ALA A 54 4.32 0.18 -4.40
CA ALA A 54 5.53 0.46 -3.66
C ALA A 54 6.18 -0.81 -3.06
N ASP A 55 5.37 -1.69 -2.47
CA ASP A 55 5.83 -2.98 -1.93
C ASP A 55 6.41 -3.88 -3.04
N GLU A 56 5.76 -3.95 -4.20
CA GLU A 56 6.25 -4.70 -5.35
C GLU A 56 7.57 -4.13 -5.88
N ALA A 57 7.68 -2.81 -5.99
CA ALA A 57 8.92 -2.16 -6.41
C ALA A 57 10.08 -2.48 -5.45
N VAL A 58 9.84 -2.45 -4.14
CA VAL A 58 10.86 -2.82 -3.13
C VAL A 58 11.27 -4.29 -3.27
N LEU A 59 10.29 -5.21 -3.37
CA LEU A 59 10.58 -6.64 -3.53
C LEU A 59 11.31 -6.95 -4.84
N SER A 60 10.97 -6.25 -5.93
CA SER A 60 11.62 -6.40 -7.24
C SER A 60 13.09 -5.95 -7.22
N SER A 61 13.48 -5.07 -6.29
CA SER A 61 14.86 -4.60 -6.13
C SER A 61 15.80 -5.61 -5.44
N GLY A 62 15.35 -6.84 -5.22
CA GLY A 62 16.13 -7.92 -4.60
C GLY A 62 16.18 -7.91 -3.07
N VAL A 63 15.30 -7.12 -2.43
CA VAL A 63 15.19 -7.07 -0.96
C VAL A 63 14.68 -8.40 -0.40
N ASN A 64 15.25 -8.84 0.73
CA ASN A 64 14.77 -10.03 1.44
C ASN A 64 13.32 -9.83 1.91
N ARG A 65 12.39 -10.59 1.32
CA ARG A 65 10.95 -10.52 1.61
C ARG A 65 10.62 -10.64 3.10
N LYS A 66 11.20 -11.61 3.80
CA LYS A 66 10.93 -11.83 5.24
C LYS A 66 11.43 -10.65 6.07
N GLY A 67 12.66 -10.19 5.83
CA GLY A 67 13.25 -9.03 6.51
C GLY A 67 12.42 -7.76 6.31
N TYR A 68 11.88 -7.56 5.12
CA TYR A 68 10.98 -6.45 4.85
C TYR A 68 9.65 -6.55 5.60
N GLN A 69 8.98 -7.70 5.56
CA GLN A 69 7.72 -7.91 6.29
C GLN A 69 7.92 -7.73 7.82
N TYR A 70 9.03 -8.21 8.38
CA TYR A 70 9.35 -7.97 9.80
C TYR A 70 9.61 -6.48 10.11
N SER A 71 10.17 -5.72 9.17
CA SER A 71 10.35 -4.28 9.36
C SER A 71 9.01 -3.53 9.44
N LEU A 72 8.03 -3.93 8.61
CA LEU A 72 6.67 -3.39 8.64
C LEU A 72 5.94 -3.75 9.95
N LEU A 73 6.05 -5.00 10.40
CA LEU A 73 5.48 -5.43 11.68
C LEU A 73 6.08 -4.69 12.87
N ARG A 74 7.39 -4.45 12.86
CA ARG A 74 8.05 -3.71 13.94
C ARG A 74 7.65 -2.24 13.95
N LEU A 75 7.49 -1.63 12.78
CA LEU A 75 6.98 -0.26 12.66
C LEU A 75 5.55 -0.16 13.22
N ALA A 76 4.70 -1.14 12.92
CA ALA A 76 3.36 -1.24 13.47
C ALA A 76 3.34 -1.34 15.00
N ALA A 77 4.20 -2.21 15.55
CA ALA A 77 4.24 -2.50 16.98
C ALA A 77 4.82 -1.34 17.82
N GLY A 78 5.66 -0.48 17.24
CA GLY A 78 6.30 0.64 17.93
C GLY A 78 5.45 1.92 18.04
N ASN A 79 4.31 2.01 17.36
CA ASN A 79 3.54 3.26 17.18
C ASN A 79 2.26 3.37 18.06
N THR A 80 2.21 2.75 19.25
CA THR A 80 0.94 2.64 20.01
C THR A 80 0.81 3.62 21.20
N PRO A 81 -0.03 4.66 21.06
CA PRO A 81 -0.82 5.14 22.21
C PRO A 81 -2.35 5.09 22.00
N PHE A 82 -2.88 4.95 20.78
CA PHE A 82 -4.34 4.98 20.52
C PHE A 82 -4.89 3.69 19.87
N ARG A 83 -5.78 2.99 20.58
CA ARG A 83 -6.35 1.68 20.16
C ARG A 83 -7.24 1.76 18.91
N LEU A 84 -7.97 2.86 18.70
CA LEU A 84 -8.81 3.05 17.51
C LEU A 84 -7.96 3.22 16.23
N ALA A 85 -6.93 4.06 16.27
CA ALA A 85 -5.97 4.22 15.16
C ALA A 85 -5.19 2.92 14.89
N ASN A 86 -4.91 2.15 15.95
CA ASN A 86 -4.21 0.87 15.85
C ASN A 86 -4.96 -0.15 14.98
N GLN A 87 -6.29 -0.23 15.09
CA GLN A 87 -7.07 -1.22 14.31
C GLN A 87 -7.06 -0.93 12.80
N PHE A 88 -7.09 0.35 12.42
CA PHE A 88 -6.96 0.76 11.01
C PHE A 88 -5.55 0.47 10.47
N ASN A 89 -4.50 0.80 11.22
CA ASN A 89 -3.12 0.53 10.81
C ASN A 89 -2.82 -0.98 10.73
N GLN A 90 -3.31 -1.77 11.69
CA GLN A 90 -3.19 -3.23 11.67
C GLN A 90 -3.87 -3.83 10.45
N SER A 91 -5.06 -3.34 10.08
CA SER A 91 -5.77 -3.80 8.88
C SER A 91 -4.94 -3.55 7.61
N LEU A 92 -4.30 -2.38 7.49
CA LEU A 92 -3.49 -2.00 6.33
C LEU A 92 -2.22 -2.86 6.23
N ILE A 93 -1.49 -3.02 7.33
CA ILE A 93 -0.26 -3.83 7.38
C ILE A 93 -0.56 -5.29 7.09
N LYS A 94 -1.67 -5.82 7.64
CA LYS A 94 -2.14 -7.17 7.31
C LYS A 94 -2.42 -7.29 5.82
N THR A 95 -3.15 -6.35 5.22
CA THR A 95 -3.43 -6.34 3.78
C THR A 95 -2.14 -6.34 2.96
N ARG A 96 -1.15 -5.50 3.30
CA ARG A 96 0.16 -5.46 2.62
C ARG A 96 0.90 -6.79 2.70
N ILE A 97 0.96 -7.41 3.89
CA ILE A 97 1.59 -8.73 4.08
C ILE A 97 0.88 -9.82 3.29
N VAL A 98 -0.46 -9.82 3.28
CA VAL A 98 -1.24 -10.77 2.49
C VAL A 98 -0.96 -10.59 1.00
N MET A 99 -0.99 -9.36 0.48
CA MET A 99 -0.73 -9.07 -0.93
C MET A 99 0.69 -9.45 -1.37
N MET A 100 1.72 -9.17 -0.54
CA MET A 100 3.10 -9.55 -0.83
C MET A 100 3.34 -11.07 -0.92
N ASN A 101 2.47 -11.86 -0.30
CA ASN A 101 2.53 -13.33 -0.29
C ASN A 101 1.49 -13.97 -1.22
N ALA A 102 0.54 -13.19 -1.74
CA ALA A 102 -0.45 -13.67 -2.69
C ALA A 102 0.23 -14.07 -4.00
N LYS A 103 -0.29 -15.10 -4.66
CA LYS A 103 0.13 -15.44 -6.02
C LYS A 103 -0.29 -14.30 -6.94
N LYS A 104 0.62 -13.86 -7.81
CA LYS A 104 0.28 -12.86 -8.84
C LYS A 104 -0.90 -13.40 -9.66
N SER A 105 -1.94 -12.59 -9.81
CA SER A 105 -3.03 -12.95 -10.72
C SER A 105 -2.45 -13.13 -12.13
N PRO A 106 -2.82 -14.18 -12.88
CA PRO A 106 -2.37 -14.33 -14.26
C PRO A 106 -2.77 -13.07 -15.04
N ALA A 107 -1.81 -12.40 -15.68
CA ALA A 107 -2.03 -11.16 -16.44
C ALA A 107 -2.90 -11.35 -17.70
N HIS A 108 -3.54 -12.51 -17.88
CA HIS A 108 -4.24 -12.87 -19.10
C HIS A 108 -5.60 -13.53 -18.79
N HIS A 109 -6.63 -12.70 -18.63
CA HIS A 109 -8.02 -13.14 -18.83
C HIS A 109 -8.92 -12.06 -19.47
N GLN A 110 -8.37 -10.95 -19.95
CA GLN A 110 -9.13 -9.90 -20.64
C GLN A 110 -9.14 -10.04 -22.18
N LEU A 111 -8.30 -10.91 -22.76
CA LEU A 111 -8.37 -11.20 -24.21
C LEU A 111 -9.50 -12.17 -24.60
N LYS A 112 -10.19 -12.79 -23.64
CA LYS A 112 -11.29 -13.73 -23.94
C LYS A 112 -12.61 -13.07 -24.37
N TYR A 113 -12.69 -11.74 -24.38
CA TYR A 113 -13.88 -11.01 -24.83
C TYR A 113 -13.68 -10.26 -26.16
N LEU A 114 -12.51 -10.43 -26.81
CA LEU A 114 -12.17 -9.81 -28.10
C LEU A 114 -11.89 -10.83 -29.22
N THR A 115 -12.22 -12.11 -29.00
CA THR A 115 -12.22 -13.20 -30.00
C THR A 115 -13.51 -13.97 -29.88
#